data_AF-A0A318CSL8-F1
#
_entry.id   AF-A0A318CSL8-F1
#
_cell.length_a   1.000
_cell.length_b   1.000
_cell.length_c   1.000
_cell.angle_alpha   90.00
_cell.angle_beta   90.00
_cell.angle_gamma   90.00
#
_symmetry.space_group_name_H-M   'P 1'
#
loop_
_entity.id
_entity.type
_entity.pdbx_description
1 polymer ?
#
loop_
_entity_poly.entity_id
_entity_poly.type
_entity_poly.pdbx_seq_one_letter_code
_entity_poly.pdbx_strand_id
1 'polypeptide(L)'
;MKNEPPAPPFSADRPPCERCKIYRRQDESSYCKTCSSILDRTEGLGRIIRNVVCLWGLVSELPWHLNNEICKDFTKGVYIHDQNRFLLIIQRHGLRKWLEELLLYHGSDIKGLIQIFPTKGPGHGTCMGDVLCKAIHHEAGFPMDMLRIRFYSSPLQIFKPHLRERRGMLTFSGEDFLSVLNMGVTFRRNLRPDEQIEIRDMLLKPGHRNLHFQWGRLLGRIDHEAKDMLEAWSMRHWPRERIFLLYEVLPYVDIFHD
;
A
#
# COMPACT_ATOMS: atom_id res chain seq x y z
N MET A 1 21.17 -42.85 -13.85
CA MET A 1 20.57 -41.89 -12.90
C MET A 1 19.37 -42.57 -12.29
N LYS A 2 19.37 -42.84 -10.98
CA LYS A 2 18.20 -43.44 -10.30
C LYS A 2 17.08 -42.40 -10.31
N ASN A 3 15.93 -42.78 -10.86
CA ASN A 3 14.70 -42.02 -10.74
C ASN A 3 14.25 -42.10 -9.28
N GLU A 4 14.76 -41.21 -8.44
CA GLU A 4 14.16 -40.99 -7.13
C GLU A 4 12.79 -40.36 -7.33
N PRO A 5 11.73 -40.90 -6.68
CA PRO A 5 10.42 -40.27 -6.71
C PRO A 5 10.55 -38.84 -6.15
N PRO A 6 9.85 -37.85 -6.73
CA PRO A 6 9.85 -36.50 -6.19
C PRO A 6 9.47 -36.57 -4.71
N ALA A 7 10.26 -35.91 -3.86
CA ALA A 7 9.98 -35.83 -2.44
C ALA A 7 8.51 -35.43 -2.25
N PRO A 8 7.77 -36.08 -1.33
CA PRO A 8 6.38 -35.76 -1.12
C PRO A 8 6.25 -34.25 -0.84
N PRO A 9 5.18 -33.59 -1.33
CA PRO A 9 5.00 -32.17 -1.08
C PRO A 9 5.05 -31.92 0.44
N PHE A 10 5.59 -30.78 0.87
CA PHE A 10 5.78 -30.43 2.29
C PHE A 10 4.53 -30.58 3.18
N SER A 11 3.36 -30.75 2.59
CA SER A 11 2.04 -31.00 3.20
C SER A 11 1.64 -32.48 3.30
N ALA A 12 2.47 -33.44 2.89
CA ALA A 12 2.10 -34.85 2.87
C ALA A 12 2.02 -35.48 4.27
N ASP A 13 2.91 -35.06 5.18
CA ASP A 13 2.96 -35.62 6.53
C ASP A 13 2.05 -34.88 7.52
N ARG A 14 1.63 -33.66 7.19
CA ARG A 14 0.80 -32.80 8.06
C ARG A 14 -0.11 -31.88 7.26
N PRO A 15 -1.32 -31.59 7.77
CA PRO A 15 -2.23 -30.66 7.12
C PRO A 15 -1.61 -29.27 7.01
N PRO A 16 -1.94 -28.51 5.95
CA PRO A 16 -1.47 -27.14 5.77
C PRO A 16 -2.03 -26.21 6.84
N CYS A 17 -1.28 -25.16 7.18
CA CYS A 17 -1.64 -24.11 8.13
C CYS A 17 -3.08 -23.60 7.93
N GLU A 18 -3.87 -23.50 8.99
CA GLU A 18 -5.28 -23.06 8.89
C GLU A 18 -5.43 -21.63 8.39
N ARG A 19 -4.42 -20.79 8.66
CA ARG A 19 -4.41 -19.38 8.27
C ARG A 19 -3.86 -19.18 6.85
N CYS A 20 -2.65 -19.67 6.56
CA CYS A 20 -2.04 -19.38 5.28
C CYS A 20 -2.27 -20.42 4.19
N LYS A 21 -2.64 -21.66 4.55
CA LYS A 21 -2.79 -22.80 3.63
C LYS A 21 -1.55 -23.13 2.78
N ILE A 22 -0.42 -22.43 2.98
CA ILE A 22 0.83 -22.57 2.23
C ILE A 22 1.81 -23.46 2.99
N TYR A 23 2.14 -23.09 4.23
CA TYR A 23 3.16 -23.76 5.03
C TYR A 23 2.56 -24.86 5.92
N ARG A 24 3.39 -25.84 6.28
CA ARG A 24 3.04 -26.88 7.26
C ARG A 24 2.77 -26.30 8.65
N ARG A 25 1.82 -26.89 9.38
CA ARG A 25 1.57 -26.57 10.80
C ARG A 25 2.73 -27.02 11.70
N GLN A 26 2.91 -26.33 12.82
CA GLN A 26 3.78 -26.80 13.91
C GLN A 26 3.11 -27.94 14.69
N ASP A 27 3.91 -28.70 15.45
CA ASP A 27 3.37 -29.64 16.42
C ASP A 27 2.43 -28.92 17.40
N GLU A 28 1.24 -29.49 17.62
CA GLU A 28 0.22 -28.98 18.54
C GLU A 28 -0.34 -27.57 18.21
N SER A 29 -0.12 -27.05 17.00
CA SER A 29 -0.65 -25.75 16.55
C SER A 29 -1.51 -25.85 15.30
N SER A 30 -2.57 -25.06 15.22
CA SER A 30 -3.33 -24.83 13.97
C SER A 30 -2.53 -24.05 12.92
N TYR A 31 -1.41 -23.44 13.30
CA TYR A 31 -0.66 -22.49 12.48
C TYR A 31 0.77 -22.95 12.19
N CYS A 32 1.34 -22.43 11.09
CA CYS A 32 2.77 -22.57 10.82
C CYS A 32 3.59 -21.57 11.65
N LYS A 33 4.91 -21.82 11.78
CA LYS A 33 5.85 -20.94 12.50
C LYS A 33 5.68 -19.46 12.10
N THR A 34 5.61 -19.18 10.81
CA THR A 34 5.40 -17.84 10.25
C THR A 34 4.09 -17.20 10.73
N CYS A 35 2.98 -17.93 10.61
CA CYS A 35 1.67 -17.42 11.02
C CYS A 35 1.59 -17.19 12.53
N SER A 36 2.17 -18.10 13.33
CA SER A 36 2.28 -17.94 14.78
C SER A 36 3.10 -16.70 15.12
N SER A 37 4.31 -16.55 14.57
CA SER A 37 5.16 -15.37 14.82
C SER A 37 4.52 -14.04 14.40
N ILE A 38 3.71 -14.02 13.34
CA ILE A 38 2.94 -12.84 12.95
C ILE A 38 1.83 -12.57 13.98
N LEU A 39 1.10 -13.60 14.40
CA LEU A 39 0.00 -13.50 15.36
C LEU A 39 0.50 -13.02 16.73
N ASP A 40 1.60 -13.56 17.23
CA ASP A 40 2.20 -13.17 18.51
C ASP A 40 2.54 -11.67 18.53
N ARG A 41 2.91 -11.09 17.38
CA ARG A 41 3.23 -9.67 17.22
C ARG A 41 2.02 -8.78 16.93
N THR A 42 0.82 -9.35 16.88
CA THR A 42 -0.41 -8.58 16.60
C THR A 42 -1.13 -8.07 17.85
N GLU A 43 -0.62 -8.41 19.04
CA GLU A 43 -1.17 -7.92 20.30
C GLU A 43 -1.14 -6.37 20.35
N GLY A 44 -2.26 -5.75 20.75
CA GLY A 44 -2.40 -4.29 20.79
C GLY A 44 -2.72 -3.60 19.46
N LEU A 45 -2.57 -4.27 18.30
CA LEU A 45 -2.88 -3.66 16.99
C LEU A 45 -4.37 -3.34 16.81
N GLY A 46 -5.27 -4.01 17.54
CA GLY A 46 -6.72 -3.81 17.42
C GLY A 46 -7.17 -2.36 17.60
N ARG A 47 -6.50 -1.59 18.48
CA ARG A 47 -6.83 -0.17 18.75
C ARG A 47 -6.39 0.76 17.62
N ILE A 48 -5.33 0.41 16.91
CA ILE A 48 -4.72 1.24 15.86
C ILE A 48 -4.99 0.72 14.44
N ILE A 49 -5.74 -0.38 14.32
CA ILE A 49 -5.95 -1.09 13.05
C ILE A 49 -6.59 -0.23 11.95
N ARG A 50 -7.24 0.89 12.30
CA ARG A 50 -7.80 1.82 11.29
C ARG A 50 -6.80 2.82 10.76
N ASN A 51 -5.68 3.01 11.45
CA ASN A 51 -4.67 4.04 11.16
C ASN A 51 -3.32 3.44 10.74
N VAL A 52 -3.26 2.13 10.51
CA VAL A 52 -2.06 1.43 10.01
C VAL A 52 -2.26 0.90 8.60
N VAL A 53 -1.14 0.60 7.96
CA VAL A 53 -1.03 -0.03 6.65
C VAL A 53 0.02 -1.13 6.72
N CYS A 54 -0.21 -2.21 5.97
CA CYS A 54 0.71 -3.32 5.84
C CYS A 54 1.50 -3.20 4.53
N LEU A 55 2.80 -3.44 4.63
CA LEU A 55 3.74 -3.48 3.53
C LEU A 55 4.33 -4.88 3.47
N TRP A 56 4.01 -5.62 2.42
CA TRP A 56 4.65 -6.89 2.11
C TRP A 56 5.69 -6.66 1.01
N GLY A 57 6.97 -6.86 1.34
CA GLY A 57 8.09 -6.64 0.43
C GLY A 57 8.77 -7.94 0.02
N LEU A 58 9.05 -8.09 -1.27
CA LEU A 58 10.03 -9.01 -1.84
C LEU A 58 11.05 -8.16 -2.61
N VAL A 59 12.26 -8.03 -2.07
CA VAL A 59 13.27 -7.07 -2.53
C VAL A 59 14.65 -7.71 -2.66
N SER A 60 15.53 -7.13 -3.48
CA SER A 60 16.88 -7.65 -3.76
C SER A 60 17.73 -7.72 -2.50
N GLU A 61 17.49 -6.79 -1.57
CA GLU A 61 18.09 -6.70 -0.25
C GLU A 61 17.08 -6.09 0.73
N LEU A 62 17.13 -6.53 1.99
CA LEU A 62 16.26 -5.96 3.02
C LEU A 62 16.63 -4.49 3.29
N PRO A 63 15.65 -3.57 3.38
CA PRO A 63 15.93 -2.19 3.72
C PRO A 63 16.62 -2.07 5.07
N TRP A 64 17.74 -1.35 5.14
CA TRP A 64 18.53 -1.22 6.37
C TRP A 64 17.72 -0.62 7.53
N HIS A 65 16.76 0.26 7.22
CA HIS A 65 15.96 0.95 8.22
C HIS A 65 14.80 0.11 8.79
N LEU A 66 14.58 -1.13 8.33
CA LEU A 66 13.56 -2.02 8.91
C LEU A 66 13.75 -2.24 10.42
N ASN A 67 14.98 -2.17 10.91
CA ASN A 67 15.31 -2.31 12.33
C ASN A 67 15.91 -1.03 12.95
N ASN A 68 15.91 0.09 12.23
CA ASN A 68 16.55 1.32 12.68
C ASN A 68 15.62 2.21 13.51
N GLU A 69 16.20 3.06 14.35
CA GLU A 69 15.48 4.00 15.21
C GLU A 69 14.72 5.08 14.44
N ILE A 70 15.22 5.49 13.27
CA ILE A 70 14.66 6.59 12.46
C ILE A 70 13.20 6.34 12.05
N CYS A 71 12.83 5.08 11.80
CA CYS A 71 11.47 4.71 11.41
C CYS A 71 10.62 4.25 12.61
N LYS A 72 11.12 4.24 13.85
CA LYS A 72 10.40 3.72 15.02
C LYS A 72 9.12 4.50 15.32
N ASP A 73 9.09 5.80 15.05
CA ASP A 73 7.95 6.66 15.39
C ASP A 73 6.64 6.17 14.73
N PHE A 74 6.72 5.86 13.44
CA PHE A 74 5.58 5.40 12.66
C PHE A 74 5.54 3.88 12.47
N THR A 75 6.59 3.13 12.80
CA THR A 75 6.60 1.66 12.74
C THR A 75 5.87 1.04 13.93
N LYS A 76 5.02 0.05 13.66
CA LYS A 76 4.22 -0.67 14.66
C LYS A 76 4.52 -2.16 14.74
N GLY A 77 5.14 -2.72 13.71
CA GLY A 77 5.57 -4.10 13.73
C GLY A 77 6.40 -4.43 12.51
N VAL A 78 7.43 -5.25 12.70
CA VAL A 78 8.32 -5.73 11.65
C VAL A 78 8.39 -7.24 11.78
N TYR A 79 8.35 -7.93 10.66
CA TYR A 79 8.59 -9.36 10.57
C TYR A 79 9.45 -9.64 9.35
N ILE A 80 10.65 -10.16 9.57
CA ILE A 80 11.58 -10.57 8.51
C ILE A 80 11.32 -12.05 8.26
N HIS A 81 10.96 -12.39 7.02
CA HIS A 81 10.67 -13.77 6.64
C HIS A 81 11.93 -14.50 6.19
N ASP A 82 12.73 -13.86 5.34
CA ASP A 82 14.02 -14.33 4.83
C ASP A 82 14.91 -13.15 4.41
N GLN A 83 15.99 -13.39 3.65
CA GLN A 83 16.95 -12.38 3.20
C GLN A 83 16.38 -11.36 2.18
N ASN A 84 15.19 -11.60 1.65
CA ASN A 84 14.58 -10.80 0.59
C ASN A 84 13.15 -10.40 0.94
N ARG A 85 12.53 -11.02 1.95
CA ARG A 85 11.12 -10.84 2.29
C ARG A 85 10.91 -10.26 3.67
N PHE A 86 10.01 -9.29 3.74
CA PHE A 86 9.58 -8.69 5.00
C PHE A 86 8.09 -8.34 4.98
N LEU A 87 7.51 -8.32 6.17
CA LEU A 87 6.21 -7.73 6.46
C LEU A 87 6.44 -6.58 7.45
N LEU A 88 6.01 -5.40 7.06
CA LEU A 88 6.10 -4.18 7.86
C LEU A 88 4.69 -3.63 8.10
N ILE A 89 4.45 -3.15 9.32
CA ILE A 89 3.23 -2.45 9.71
C ILE A 89 3.65 -1.06 10.16
N ILE A 90 3.14 -0.04 9.47
CA ILE A 90 3.39 1.37 9.82
C ILE A 90 2.08 2.12 9.99
N GLN A 91 2.11 3.25 10.67
CA GLN A 91 1.03 4.22 10.63
C GLN A 91 0.89 4.77 9.20
N ARG A 92 -0.36 4.97 8.75
CA ARG A 92 -0.67 5.37 7.39
C ARG A 92 0.04 6.65 6.96
N HIS A 93 0.10 7.65 7.84
CA HIS A 93 0.75 8.94 7.59
C HIS A 93 2.28 8.85 7.50
N GLY A 94 2.89 7.79 8.04
CA GLY A 94 4.33 7.53 7.93
C GLY A 94 4.75 6.92 6.59
N LEU A 95 3.79 6.57 5.71
CA LEU A 95 4.09 5.86 4.46
C LEU A 95 5.00 6.68 3.53
N ARG A 96 4.75 7.98 3.40
CA ARG A 96 5.57 8.87 2.57
C ARG A 96 7.01 8.91 3.08
N LYS A 97 7.19 9.27 4.35
CA LYS A 97 8.51 9.38 4.99
C LYS A 97 9.27 8.05 4.91
N TRP A 98 8.59 6.93 5.15
CA TRP A 98 9.20 5.61 5.00
C TRP A 98 9.72 5.35 3.59
N LEU A 99 8.94 5.70 2.56
CA LEU A 99 9.33 5.53 1.18
C LEU A 99 10.43 6.50 0.75
N GLU A 100 10.42 7.74 1.25
CA GLU A 100 11.48 8.73 1.05
C GLU A 100 12.82 8.20 1.59
N GLU A 101 12.83 7.69 2.82
CA GLU A 101 14.03 7.08 3.41
C GLU A 101 14.46 5.83 2.64
N LEU A 102 13.54 5.00 2.16
CA LEU A 102 13.90 3.86 1.32
C LEU A 102 14.64 4.29 0.05
N LEU A 103 14.08 5.26 -0.68
CA LEU A 103 14.61 5.72 -1.96
C LEU A 103 15.85 6.60 -1.79
N LEU A 104 15.97 7.37 -0.71
CA LEU A 104 17.15 8.19 -0.43
C LEU A 104 18.40 7.34 -0.23
N TYR A 105 18.27 6.22 0.48
CA TYR A 105 19.42 5.40 0.86
C TYR A 105 19.74 4.27 -0.12
N HIS A 106 18.72 3.66 -0.72
CA HIS A 106 18.94 2.58 -1.68
C HIS A 106 18.86 3.05 -3.14
N GLY A 107 18.25 4.21 -3.42
CA GLY A 107 18.10 4.71 -4.79
C GLY A 107 17.54 3.66 -5.75
N SER A 108 18.27 3.45 -6.85
CA SER A 108 17.95 2.43 -7.86
C SER A 108 18.45 1.01 -7.52
N ASP A 109 19.19 0.83 -6.42
CA ASP A 109 19.86 -0.43 -6.10
C ASP A 109 18.92 -1.45 -5.50
N ILE A 110 17.90 -0.99 -4.77
CA ILE A 110 16.81 -1.85 -4.32
C ILE A 110 15.86 -2.15 -5.49
N LYS A 111 15.64 -3.45 -5.73
CA LYS A 111 14.78 -3.95 -6.81
C LYS A 111 13.77 -4.92 -6.24
N GLY A 112 12.63 -5.08 -6.92
CA GLY A 112 11.61 -6.05 -6.54
C GLY A 112 10.24 -5.41 -6.38
N LEU A 113 9.46 -5.90 -5.42
CA LEU A 113 8.06 -5.55 -5.24
C LEU A 113 7.75 -5.21 -3.78
N ILE A 114 7.13 -4.06 -3.55
CA ILE A 114 6.47 -3.72 -2.29
C ILE A 114 4.96 -3.63 -2.54
N GLN A 115 4.18 -4.43 -1.84
CA GLN A 115 2.72 -4.40 -1.87
C GLN A 115 2.19 -3.69 -0.63
N ILE A 116 1.47 -2.60 -0.83
CA ILE A 116 0.92 -1.74 0.21
C ILE A 116 -0.60 -1.97 0.26
N PHE A 117 -1.11 -2.36 1.41
CA PHE A 117 -2.55 -2.53 1.61
C PHE A 117 -2.95 -2.21 3.05
N PRO A 118 -4.10 -1.56 3.27
CA PRO A 118 -4.58 -1.28 4.61
C PRO A 118 -4.97 -2.59 5.32
N THR A 119 -4.98 -2.53 6.63
CA THR A 119 -5.53 -3.59 7.48
C THR A 119 -7.05 -3.67 7.35
N LYS A 120 -7.57 -4.90 7.37
CA LYS A 120 -9.00 -5.17 7.51
C LYS A 120 -9.37 -5.14 8.99
N GLY A 121 -10.42 -4.41 9.34
CA GLY A 121 -11.03 -4.50 10.66
C GLY A 121 -11.70 -5.86 10.92
N PRO A 122 -12.18 -6.13 12.14
CA PRO A 122 -12.93 -7.33 12.45
C PRO A 122 -14.19 -7.40 11.57
N GLY A 123 -14.40 -8.55 10.91
CA GLY A 123 -15.56 -8.76 10.04
C GLY A 123 -15.59 -10.18 9.46
N HIS A 124 -16.76 -10.61 9.02
CA HIS A 124 -16.97 -11.96 8.49
C HIS A 124 -16.43 -12.12 7.05
N GLY A 125 -16.10 -13.37 6.67
CA GLY A 125 -15.58 -13.73 5.36
C GLY A 125 -14.05 -13.75 5.30
N THR A 126 -13.45 -12.78 4.61
CA THR A 126 -12.00 -12.69 4.39
C THR A 126 -11.25 -12.14 5.61
N CYS A 127 -10.15 -12.74 6.03
CA CYS A 127 -9.29 -12.23 7.09
C CYS A 127 -8.00 -11.61 6.53
N MET A 128 -7.20 -10.96 7.40
CA MET A 128 -5.87 -10.47 6.99
C MET A 128 -4.90 -11.59 6.60
N GLY A 129 -5.12 -12.82 7.07
CA GLY A 129 -4.39 -14.00 6.62
C GLY A 129 -4.58 -14.23 5.11
N ASP A 130 -5.81 -14.15 4.62
CA ASP A 130 -6.13 -14.35 3.20
C ASP A 130 -5.50 -13.26 2.32
N VAL A 131 -5.53 -12.01 2.79
CA VAL A 131 -4.89 -10.87 2.11
C VAL A 131 -3.38 -11.10 1.98
N LEU A 132 -2.71 -11.49 3.07
CA LEU A 132 -1.28 -11.78 3.07
C LEU A 132 -0.93 -12.95 2.16
N CYS A 133 -1.73 -14.02 2.16
CA CYS A 133 -1.50 -15.15 1.25
C CYS A 133 -1.61 -14.73 -0.20
N LYS A 134 -2.57 -13.84 -0.51
CA LYS A 134 -2.72 -13.33 -1.86
C LYS A 134 -1.57 -12.41 -2.26
N ALA A 135 -1.04 -11.60 -1.33
CA ALA A 135 0.17 -10.82 -1.55
C ALA A 135 1.37 -11.72 -1.85
N ILE A 136 1.63 -12.72 -1.02
CA ILE A 136 2.71 -13.71 -1.22
C ILE A 136 2.55 -14.40 -2.58
N HIS A 137 1.34 -14.81 -2.95
CA HIS A 137 1.12 -15.46 -4.24
C HIS A 137 1.41 -14.53 -5.43
N HIS A 138 1.04 -13.25 -5.33
CA HIS A 138 1.25 -12.28 -6.41
C HIS A 138 2.70 -11.89 -6.61
N GLU A 139 3.55 -12.05 -5.60
CA GLU A 139 4.98 -11.71 -5.70
C GLU A 139 5.71 -12.63 -6.70
N ALA A 140 5.27 -13.89 -6.84
CA ALA A 140 5.96 -14.91 -7.62
C ALA A 140 6.09 -14.59 -9.11
N GLY A 141 5.28 -13.65 -9.61
CA GLY A 141 5.30 -13.19 -11.00
C GLY A 141 6.07 -11.89 -11.25
N PHE A 142 6.73 -11.31 -10.25
CA PHE A 142 7.38 -10.00 -10.39
C PHE A 142 8.88 -10.11 -10.68
N PRO A 143 9.37 -9.41 -11.73
CA PRO A 143 10.80 -9.38 -12.02
C PRO A 143 11.56 -8.47 -11.04
N MET A 144 12.83 -8.80 -10.82
CA MET A 144 13.78 -8.11 -9.92
C MET A 144 14.67 -7.11 -10.68
N ASP A 145 14.08 -6.37 -11.60
CA ASP A 145 14.74 -5.40 -12.48
C ASP A 145 14.67 -3.96 -11.95
N MET A 146 13.58 -3.59 -11.28
CA MET A 146 13.39 -2.28 -10.64
C MET A 146 12.52 -2.40 -9.40
N LEU A 147 12.53 -1.39 -8.53
CA LEU A 147 11.55 -1.32 -7.44
C LEU A 147 10.17 -0.96 -7.98
N ARG A 148 9.21 -1.86 -7.78
CA ARG A 148 7.79 -1.64 -8.06
C ARG A 148 6.99 -1.56 -6.78
N ILE A 149 6.04 -0.64 -6.77
CA ILE A 149 5.09 -0.46 -5.69
C ILE A 149 3.70 -0.82 -6.21
N ARG A 150 3.03 -1.74 -5.52
CA ARG A 150 1.62 -2.05 -5.73
C ARG A 150 0.79 -1.47 -4.61
N PHE A 151 -0.04 -0.48 -4.93
CA PHE A 151 -0.89 0.18 -3.94
C PHE A 151 -2.35 -0.28 -4.04
N TYR A 152 -2.87 -0.77 -2.92
CA TYR A 152 -4.27 -1.10 -2.73
C TYR A 152 -4.87 -0.16 -1.68
N SER A 153 -5.88 0.63 -2.07
CA SER A 153 -6.59 1.53 -1.15
C SER A 153 -7.55 0.79 -0.21
N SER A 154 -7.85 -0.48 -0.52
CA SER A 154 -8.72 -1.37 0.25
C SER A 154 -8.16 -2.80 0.20
N PRO A 155 -8.22 -3.58 1.31
CA PRO A 155 -7.56 -4.89 1.36
C PRO A 155 -8.18 -5.88 0.37
N LEU A 156 -9.46 -5.71 0.02
CA LEU A 156 -10.16 -6.62 -0.89
C LEU A 156 -9.75 -6.45 -2.36
N GLN A 157 -9.07 -5.36 -2.71
CA GLN A 157 -8.62 -5.12 -4.08
C GLN A 157 -7.54 -6.13 -4.52
N ILE A 158 -6.81 -6.74 -3.57
CA ILE A 158 -5.78 -7.74 -3.84
C ILE A 158 -6.32 -9.02 -4.49
N PHE A 159 -7.62 -9.30 -4.34
CA PHE A 159 -8.25 -10.47 -4.95
C PHE A 159 -8.56 -10.27 -6.43
N LYS A 160 -8.66 -9.01 -6.90
CA LYS A 160 -8.92 -8.66 -8.30
C LYS A 160 -7.96 -7.55 -8.79
N PRO A 161 -6.63 -7.77 -8.73
CA PRO A 161 -5.64 -6.73 -9.02
C PRO A 161 -5.72 -6.25 -10.47
N HIS A 162 -6.06 -7.13 -11.41
CA HIS A 162 -6.18 -6.85 -12.84
C HIS A 162 -7.17 -5.71 -13.16
N LEU A 163 -8.20 -5.49 -12.33
CA LEU A 163 -9.15 -4.39 -12.54
C LEU A 163 -8.52 -3.02 -12.33
N ARG A 164 -7.57 -2.91 -11.39
CA ARG A 164 -6.81 -1.67 -11.12
C ARG A 164 -5.62 -1.54 -12.05
N GLU A 165 -4.95 -2.65 -12.36
CA GLU A 165 -3.83 -2.68 -13.31
C GLU A 165 -4.25 -2.12 -14.68
N ARG A 166 -5.40 -2.58 -15.22
CA ARG A 166 -5.96 -2.09 -16.50
C ARG A 166 -6.30 -0.59 -16.49
N ARG A 167 -6.38 0.03 -15.32
CA ARG A 167 -6.68 1.46 -15.12
C ARG A 167 -5.43 2.28 -14.79
N GLY A 168 -4.24 1.65 -14.73
CA GLY A 168 -3.00 2.32 -14.33
C GLY A 168 -3.01 2.79 -12.87
N MET A 169 -3.76 2.12 -11.99
CA MET A 169 -3.96 2.54 -10.59
C MET A 169 -3.37 1.56 -9.56
N LEU A 170 -2.53 0.61 -10.01
CA LEU A 170 -2.02 -0.45 -9.14
C LEU A 170 -0.50 -0.40 -9.01
N THR A 171 0.20 -0.58 -10.12
CA THR A 171 1.66 -0.77 -10.13
C THR A 171 2.34 0.53 -10.56
N PHE A 172 3.32 0.96 -9.77
CA PHE A 172 4.10 2.18 -9.96
C PHE A 172 5.59 1.86 -9.82
N SER A 173 6.48 2.67 -10.37
CA SER A 173 7.86 2.69 -9.87
C SER A 173 7.89 3.28 -8.45
N GLY A 174 9.00 3.07 -7.73
CA GLY A 174 9.20 3.70 -6.42
C GLY A 174 9.02 5.22 -6.47
N GLU A 175 9.69 5.86 -7.44
CA GLU A 175 9.67 7.32 -7.65
C GLU A 175 8.28 7.83 -8.05
N ASP A 176 7.61 7.14 -8.98
CA ASP A 176 6.26 7.52 -9.42
C ASP A 176 5.27 7.50 -8.26
N PHE A 177 5.33 6.47 -7.41
CA PHE A 177 4.44 6.38 -6.27
C PHE A 177 4.75 7.44 -5.21
N LEU A 178 6.03 7.73 -4.96
CA LEU A 178 6.42 8.82 -4.08
C LEU A 178 5.91 10.17 -4.61
N SER A 179 5.98 10.41 -5.92
CA SER A 179 5.41 11.58 -6.57
C SER A 179 3.89 11.69 -6.33
N VAL A 180 3.15 10.59 -6.42
CA VAL A 180 1.70 10.56 -6.10
C VAL A 180 1.44 10.91 -4.63
N LEU A 181 2.24 10.42 -3.69
CA LEU A 181 2.13 10.79 -2.28
C LEU A 181 2.43 12.29 -2.07
N ASN A 182 3.47 12.82 -2.70
CA ASN A 182 3.82 14.25 -2.63
C ASN A 182 2.72 15.14 -3.21
N MET A 183 2.11 14.74 -4.32
CA MET A 183 0.92 15.42 -4.85
C MET A 183 -0.23 15.41 -3.82
N GLY A 184 -0.43 14.30 -3.11
CA GLY A 184 -1.40 14.23 -2.01
C GLY A 184 -1.12 15.22 -0.88
N VAL A 185 0.14 15.38 -0.49
CA VAL A 185 0.57 16.36 0.53
C VAL A 185 0.28 17.79 0.05
N THR A 186 0.77 18.17 -1.14
CA THR A 186 0.54 19.52 -1.70
C THR A 186 -0.95 19.82 -1.85
N PHE A 187 -1.73 18.84 -2.31
CA PHE A 187 -3.18 18.98 -2.44
C PHE A 187 -3.86 19.25 -1.10
N ARG A 188 -3.47 18.54 -0.02
CA ARG A 188 -4.04 18.75 1.31
C ARG A 188 -3.54 20.02 1.99
N ARG A 189 -2.32 20.45 1.70
CA ARG A 189 -1.72 21.69 2.21
C ARG A 189 -2.44 22.91 1.64
N ASN A 190 -2.69 22.90 0.33
CA ASN A 190 -3.18 24.08 -0.38
C ASN A 190 -4.72 24.20 -0.39
N LEU A 191 -5.46 23.11 -0.14
CA LEU A 191 -6.92 23.11 -0.18
C LEU A 191 -7.54 22.71 1.15
N ARG A 192 -8.60 23.40 1.54
CA ARG A 192 -9.40 23.07 2.72
C ARG A 192 -10.21 21.79 2.48
N PRO A 193 -10.60 21.04 3.53
CA PRO A 193 -11.34 19.79 3.37
C PRO A 193 -12.64 19.92 2.57
N ASP A 194 -13.38 21.02 2.70
CA ASP A 194 -14.61 21.29 1.94
C ASP A 194 -14.32 21.53 0.45
N GLU A 195 -13.25 22.27 0.12
CA GLU A 195 -12.80 22.49 -1.25
C GLU A 195 -12.35 21.19 -1.92
N GLN A 196 -11.65 20.31 -1.17
CA GLN A 196 -11.29 18.97 -1.64
C GLN A 196 -12.56 18.15 -1.95
N ILE A 197 -13.57 18.16 -1.07
CA ILE A 197 -14.82 17.44 -1.33
C ILE A 197 -15.54 18.00 -2.56
N GLU A 198 -15.57 19.32 -2.72
CA GLU A 198 -16.20 19.97 -3.86
C GLU A 198 -15.51 19.61 -5.19
N ILE A 199 -14.17 19.66 -5.25
CA ILE A 199 -13.38 19.24 -6.42
C ILE A 199 -13.68 17.78 -6.76
N ARG A 200 -13.68 16.90 -5.76
CA ARG A 200 -14.01 15.49 -5.94
C ARG A 200 -15.37 15.32 -6.60
N ASP A 201 -16.37 15.99 -6.06
CA ASP A 201 -17.75 15.88 -6.51
C ASP A 201 -17.90 16.41 -7.94
N MET A 202 -17.33 17.58 -8.24
CA MET A 202 -17.36 18.16 -9.58
C MET A 202 -16.73 17.26 -10.65
N LEU A 203 -15.58 16.64 -10.33
CA LEU A 203 -14.82 15.87 -11.32
C LEU A 203 -15.25 14.41 -11.42
N LEU A 204 -15.87 13.84 -10.37
CA LEU A 204 -16.25 12.42 -10.35
C LEU A 204 -17.76 12.18 -10.50
N LYS A 205 -18.65 13.14 -10.24
CA LYS A 205 -20.08 12.91 -10.43
C LYS A 205 -20.46 12.97 -11.92
N PRO A 206 -21.20 11.97 -12.43
CA PRO A 206 -21.69 12.02 -13.81
C PRO A 206 -22.75 13.12 -13.99
N GLY A 207 -22.75 13.79 -15.14
CA GLY A 207 -23.85 14.67 -15.56
C GLY A 207 -23.76 16.14 -15.17
N HIS A 208 -22.60 16.65 -14.75
CA HIS A 208 -22.42 18.08 -14.49
C HIS A 208 -22.49 18.89 -15.80
N ARG A 209 -23.69 19.38 -16.15
CA ARG A 209 -23.94 20.22 -17.34
C ARG A 209 -23.23 21.58 -17.31
N ASN A 210 -22.52 21.94 -16.23
CA ASN A 210 -21.90 23.25 -16.03
C ASN A 210 -20.51 23.18 -15.35
N LEU A 211 -19.68 22.19 -15.68
CA LEU A 211 -18.34 22.05 -15.08
C LEU A 211 -17.50 23.33 -15.23
N HIS A 212 -17.55 24.00 -16.38
CA HIS A 212 -16.81 25.24 -16.62
C HIS A 212 -17.21 26.35 -15.63
N PHE A 213 -18.50 26.52 -15.40
CA PHE A 213 -19.01 27.55 -14.50
C PHE A 213 -18.68 27.23 -13.03
N GLN A 214 -18.86 25.97 -12.62
CA GLN A 214 -18.55 25.54 -11.25
C GLN A 214 -17.04 25.65 -10.97
N TRP A 215 -16.21 25.25 -11.92
CA TRP A 215 -14.75 25.41 -11.83
C TRP A 215 -14.35 26.88 -11.70
N GLY A 216 -14.92 27.77 -12.53
CA GLY A 216 -14.66 29.21 -12.43
C GLY A 216 -15.05 29.80 -11.08
N ARG A 217 -16.18 29.37 -10.50
CA ARG A 217 -16.61 29.79 -9.16
C ARG A 217 -15.68 29.29 -8.06
N LEU A 218 -15.19 28.05 -8.16
CA LEU A 218 -14.20 27.51 -7.23
C LEU A 218 -12.92 28.35 -7.28
N LEU A 219 -12.35 28.56 -8.48
CA LEU A 219 -11.10 29.30 -8.65
C LEU A 219 -11.20 30.76 -8.18
N GLY A 220 -12.40 31.36 -8.20
CA GLY A 220 -12.63 32.70 -7.68
C GLY A 220 -12.73 32.79 -6.15
N ARG A 221 -12.81 31.66 -5.45
CA ARG A 221 -12.96 31.60 -3.97
C ARG A 221 -11.72 31.07 -3.26
N ILE A 222 -10.98 30.14 -3.87
CA ILE A 222 -9.78 29.54 -3.28
C ILE A 222 -8.60 30.52 -3.29
N ASP A 223 -7.61 30.23 -2.44
CA ASP A 223 -6.39 31.03 -2.34
C ASP A 223 -5.51 30.93 -3.59
N HIS A 224 -4.64 31.92 -3.81
CA HIS A 224 -3.81 32.02 -5.03
C HIS A 224 -2.90 30.79 -5.22
N GLU A 225 -2.27 30.30 -4.16
CA GLU A 225 -1.41 29.11 -4.20
C GLU A 225 -2.18 27.85 -4.60
N ALA A 226 -3.43 27.72 -4.12
CA ALA A 226 -4.31 26.61 -4.47
C ALA A 226 -4.72 26.67 -5.94
N LYS A 227 -5.04 27.87 -6.42
CA LYS A 227 -5.37 28.11 -7.83
C LYS A 227 -4.19 27.78 -8.74
N ASP A 228 -3.00 28.30 -8.45
CA ASP A 228 -1.80 28.05 -9.24
C ASP A 228 -1.49 26.55 -9.32
N MET A 229 -1.58 25.84 -8.19
CA MET A 229 -1.42 24.39 -8.15
C MET A 229 -2.42 23.68 -9.08
N LEU A 230 -3.72 24.00 -8.97
CA LEU A 230 -4.76 23.36 -9.78
C LEU A 230 -4.60 23.63 -11.29
N GLU A 231 -4.18 24.85 -11.65
CA GLU A 231 -3.91 25.26 -13.03
C GLU A 231 -2.64 24.62 -13.58
N ALA A 232 -1.54 24.66 -12.83
CA ALA A 232 -0.27 24.03 -13.21
C ALA A 232 -0.42 22.51 -13.41
N TRP A 233 -1.25 21.88 -12.58
CA TRP A 233 -1.58 20.46 -12.73
C TRP A 233 -2.54 20.18 -13.88
N SER A 234 -3.22 21.20 -14.42
CA SER A 234 -4.31 21.02 -15.36
C SER A 234 -5.36 20.03 -14.85
N MET A 235 -5.65 20.08 -13.54
CA MET A 235 -6.40 19.03 -12.83
C MET A 235 -7.81 18.82 -13.41
N ARG A 236 -8.42 19.86 -13.96
CA ARG A 236 -9.72 19.80 -14.65
C ARG A 236 -9.74 18.80 -15.82
N HIS A 237 -8.59 18.55 -16.45
CA HIS A 237 -8.46 17.66 -17.61
C HIS A 237 -7.90 16.28 -17.25
N TRP A 238 -7.72 16.00 -15.95
CA TRP A 238 -7.20 14.70 -15.55
C TRP A 238 -8.18 13.56 -15.86
N PRO A 239 -7.65 12.37 -16.20
CA PRO A 239 -8.43 11.15 -16.22
C PRO A 239 -9.07 10.89 -14.85
N ARG A 240 -10.27 10.29 -14.86
CA ARG A 240 -11.02 9.98 -13.63
C ARG A 240 -10.22 9.10 -12.69
N GLU A 241 -9.47 8.15 -13.24
CA GLU A 241 -8.60 7.22 -12.54
C GLU A 241 -7.52 7.95 -11.73
N ARG A 242 -6.90 9.00 -12.30
CA ARG A 242 -5.90 9.81 -11.61
C ARG A 242 -6.50 10.59 -10.45
N ILE A 243 -7.71 11.13 -10.64
CA ILE A 243 -8.46 11.80 -9.57
C ILE A 243 -8.79 10.80 -8.46
N PHE A 244 -9.33 9.62 -8.79
CA PHE A 244 -9.59 8.58 -7.81
C PHE A 244 -8.33 8.20 -7.02
N LEU A 245 -7.20 7.99 -7.70
CA LEU A 245 -5.94 7.64 -7.07
C LEU A 245 -5.49 8.73 -6.07
N LEU A 246 -5.58 10.01 -6.46
CA LEU A 246 -5.25 11.12 -5.55
C LEU A 246 -6.10 11.06 -4.27
N TYR A 247 -7.42 10.91 -4.39
CA TYR A 247 -8.31 10.80 -3.22
C TYR A 247 -8.05 9.54 -2.39
N GLU A 248 -7.63 8.44 -3.01
CA GLU A 248 -7.27 7.21 -2.32
C GLU A 248 -5.98 7.32 -1.51
N VAL A 249 -5.03 8.19 -1.91
CA VAL A 249 -3.78 8.40 -1.16
C VAL A 249 -3.88 9.46 -0.06
N LEU A 250 -4.89 10.34 -0.08
CA LEU A 250 -5.05 11.38 0.95
C LEU A 250 -5.03 10.88 2.41
N PRO A 251 -5.60 9.69 2.74
CA PRO A 251 -5.52 9.12 4.09
C PRO A 251 -4.12 8.63 4.50
N TYR A 252 -3.17 8.57 3.58
CA TYR A 252 -1.80 8.06 3.78
C TYR A 252 -0.74 9.17 3.81
N VAL A 253 -1.16 10.41 3.64
CA VAL A 253 -0.28 11.57 3.64
C VAL A 253 -0.63 12.46 4.83
N ASP A 254 0.40 12.93 5.53
CA ASP A 254 0.25 13.92 6.59
C ASP A 254 0.34 15.34 6.03
N ILE A 255 -0.28 16.29 6.74
CA ILE A 255 -0.10 17.73 6.54
C ILE A 255 0.84 18.30 7.62
N PHE A 256 0.98 17.61 8.76
CA PHE A 256 1.65 18.14 9.94
C PHE A 256 3.09 17.63 10.07
N HIS A 257 3.97 18.02 9.14
CA HIS A 257 5.42 17.99 9.36
C HIS A 257 6.10 18.94 8.37
N ASP A 258 6.08 20.24 8.70
CA ASP A 258 7.19 21.17 8.45
C ASP A 258 7.77 21.55 9.82
#